data_AF-A0A0Z8GHC9-F1
#
_entry.id   AF-A0A0Z8GHC9-F1
#
_cell.length_a   1.000
_cell.length_b   1.000
_cell.length_c   1.000
_cell.angle_alpha   90.00
_cell.angle_beta   90.00
_cell.angle_gamma   90.00
#
_symmetry.space_group_name_H-M   'P 1'
#
loop_
_entity.id
_entity.type
_entity.pdbx_description
1 polymer ?
#
loop_
_entity_poly.entity_id
_entity_poly.type
_entity_poly.pdbx_seq_one_letter_code
_entity_poly.pdbx_strand_id
1 'polypeptide(L)'
;MKKKVFGLLALGSIMLTACSSSSAGLSFDEGYQTFHYKGKDYAVSKQEVAEDSIRGTEAKFMEWPVVKEESSVKETVSLNNLYTTSNKEWAIGVQGGYYKVDLEDNIAESDRIDYQAVLDQVDLDSE
;
A
#
# COMPACT_ATOMS: atom_id res chain seq x y z
N MET A 1 -3.93 62.17 19.17
CA MET A 1 -2.87 61.14 19.03
C MET A 1 -2.83 60.28 20.29
N LYS A 2 -3.03 58.95 20.17
CA LYS A 2 -2.22 57.85 20.75
C LYS A 2 -3.02 56.54 20.66
N LYS A 3 -2.52 55.66 19.80
CA LYS A 3 -3.00 54.30 19.47
C LYS A 3 -2.62 53.34 20.59
N LYS A 4 -3.41 52.27 20.85
CA LYS A 4 -2.89 50.91 21.08
C LYS A 4 -3.94 49.88 20.63
N VAL A 5 -3.57 49.12 19.61
CA VAL A 5 -4.28 47.97 19.05
C VAL A 5 -3.83 46.76 19.85
N PHE A 6 -4.75 46.01 20.44
CA PHE A 6 -4.47 44.68 20.98
C PHE A 6 -4.91 43.66 19.93
N GLY A 7 -3.92 43.04 19.30
CA GLY A 7 -4.11 41.91 18.41
C GLY A 7 -4.44 40.65 19.20
N LEU A 8 -5.33 39.84 18.63
CA LEU A 8 -5.42 38.42 18.92
C LEU A 8 -5.24 37.69 17.59
N LEU A 9 -4.04 37.15 17.37
CA LEU A 9 -3.81 36.14 16.34
C LEU A 9 -4.54 34.88 16.79
N ALA A 10 -5.65 34.56 16.15
CA ALA A 10 -6.17 33.19 16.14
C ALA A 10 -5.49 32.45 14.98
N LEU A 11 -4.30 31.92 15.24
CA LEU A 11 -3.67 30.88 14.41
C LEU A 11 -4.49 29.60 14.60
N GLY A 12 -5.59 29.50 13.87
CA GLY A 12 -6.33 28.25 13.75
C GLY A 12 -5.46 27.23 13.03
N SER A 13 -4.92 26.29 13.80
CA SER A 13 -4.21 25.12 13.30
C SER A 13 -5.12 24.36 12.35
N ILE A 14 -4.86 24.46 11.05
CA ILE A 14 -5.45 23.59 10.05
C ILE A 14 -4.81 22.21 10.30
N MET A 15 -5.51 21.35 11.03
CA MET A 15 -5.17 19.93 11.09
C MET A 15 -5.30 19.42 9.66
N LEU A 16 -4.17 19.24 8.98
CA LEU A 16 -4.10 18.54 7.70
C LEU A 16 -4.28 17.06 8.01
N THR A 17 -5.53 16.60 8.11
CA THR A 17 -5.82 15.18 7.94
C THR A 17 -5.35 14.84 6.53
N ALA A 18 -4.26 14.09 6.43
CA ALA A 18 -3.83 13.51 5.17
C ALA A 18 -5.01 12.71 4.63
N CYS A 19 -5.67 13.22 3.59
CA CYS A 19 -6.55 12.41 2.77
C CYS A 19 -5.63 11.39 2.10
N SER A 20 -5.48 10.21 2.69
CA SER A 20 -5.04 9.04 1.93
C SER A 20 -6.03 8.94 0.76
N SER A 21 -5.55 9.25 -0.44
CA SER A 21 -6.34 9.19 -1.65
C SER A 21 -6.76 7.73 -1.84
N SER A 22 -8.02 7.40 -1.52
CA SER A 22 -8.51 6.05 -1.75
C SER A 22 -8.63 5.82 -3.25
N SER A 23 -7.81 4.92 -3.81
CA SER A 23 -8.00 4.41 -5.16
C SER A 23 -8.97 3.22 -5.07
N ALA A 24 -10.07 3.28 -5.84
CA ALA A 24 -11.10 2.22 -5.88
C ALA A 24 -11.75 1.81 -4.53
N GLY A 25 -11.77 2.69 -3.54
CA GLY A 25 -12.30 2.40 -2.20
C GLY A 25 -11.39 1.53 -1.34
N LEU A 26 -10.11 1.43 -1.74
CA LEU A 26 -9.04 0.79 -1.01
C LEU A 26 -8.16 1.88 -0.37
N SER A 27 -7.76 1.68 0.88
CA SER A 27 -6.86 2.58 1.60
C SER A 27 -5.75 1.76 2.25
N PHE A 28 -4.50 1.99 1.85
CA PHE A 28 -3.36 1.35 2.48
C PHE A 28 -3.01 2.01 3.81
N ASP A 29 -2.54 1.20 4.75
CA ASP A 29 -1.90 1.68 5.97
C ASP A 29 -0.42 2.02 5.70
N GLU A 30 0.22 2.65 6.69
CA GLU A 30 1.65 2.89 6.65
C GLU A 30 2.43 1.58 6.48
N GLY A 31 3.44 1.59 5.60
CA GLY A 31 4.17 0.37 5.23
C GLY A 31 3.49 -0.49 4.17
N TYR A 32 2.24 -0.20 3.79
CA TYR A 32 1.51 -0.80 2.66
C TYR A 32 1.25 -2.32 2.75
N GLN A 33 1.66 -2.99 3.83
CA GLN A 33 1.43 -4.42 4.05
C GLN A 33 -0.03 -4.76 4.35
N THR A 34 -0.79 -3.78 4.84
CA THR A 34 -2.22 -3.90 5.14
C THR A 34 -3.02 -2.80 4.45
N PHE A 35 -4.30 -3.08 4.23
CA PHE A 35 -5.22 -2.12 3.65
C PHE A 35 -6.66 -2.39 4.06
N HIS A 36 -7.43 -1.31 4.10
CA HIS A 36 -8.87 -1.34 4.29
C HIS A 36 -9.60 -1.43 2.95
N TYR A 37 -10.55 -2.37 2.82
CA TYR A 37 -11.40 -2.51 1.64
C TYR A 37 -12.78 -3.08 2.02
N LYS A 38 -13.86 -2.45 1.53
CA LYS A 38 -15.25 -2.90 1.78
C LYS A 38 -15.58 -3.15 3.27
N GLY A 39 -15.05 -2.32 4.17
CA GLY A 39 -15.37 -2.39 5.60
C GLY A 39 -14.57 -3.44 6.38
N LYS A 40 -13.49 -3.98 5.81
CA LYS A 40 -12.60 -4.96 6.45
C LYS A 40 -11.14 -4.66 6.15
N ASP A 41 -10.28 -5.13 7.03
CA ASP A 41 -8.83 -5.02 6.91
C ASP A 41 -8.24 -6.32 6.35
N TYR A 42 -7.31 -6.15 5.42
CA TYR A 42 -6.64 -7.23 4.70
C TYR A 42 -5.14 -7.05 4.79
N ALA A 43 -4.40 -8.15 4.69
CA ALA A 43 -2.95 -8.15 4.63
C ALA A 43 -2.44 -8.82 3.36
N VAL A 44 -1.28 -8.38 2.90
CA VAL A 44 -0.54 -9.00 1.80
C VAL A 44 0.44 -10.02 2.36
N SER A 45 0.28 -11.29 1.99
CA SER A 45 1.20 -12.36 2.38
C SER A 45 2.43 -12.39 1.48
N LYS A 46 3.56 -12.89 2.01
CA LYS A 46 4.74 -13.26 1.20
C LYS A 46 4.51 -14.47 0.27
N GLN A 47 3.36 -15.13 0.34
CA GLN A 47 3.03 -16.26 -0.52
C GLN A 47 2.68 -15.77 -1.95
N GLU A 48 3.50 -16.19 -2.92
CA GLU A 48 3.21 -15.96 -4.33
C GLU A 48 2.02 -16.77 -4.84
N VAL A 49 1.36 -16.19 -5.83
CA VAL A 49 0.22 -16.75 -6.56
C VAL A 49 0.63 -16.86 -8.04
N ALA A 50 0.46 -18.03 -8.63
CA ALA A 50 0.82 -18.25 -10.03
C ALA A 50 -0.04 -17.37 -10.96
N GLU A 51 0.60 -16.75 -11.95
CA GLU A 51 -0.07 -15.85 -12.91
C GLU A 51 -1.23 -16.55 -13.65
N ASP A 52 -1.07 -17.82 -14.01
CA ASP A 52 -2.08 -18.63 -14.72
C ASP A 52 -3.35 -18.90 -13.88
N SER A 53 -3.28 -18.64 -12.56
CA SER A 53 -4.42 -18.74 -11.65
C SER A 53 -5.29 -17.48 -11.66
N ILE A 54 -4.81 -16.34 -12.16
CA ILE A 54 -5.53 -15.07 -12.16
C ILE A 54 -6.71 -15.13 -13.15
N ARG A 55 -7.90 -14.72 -12.69
CA ARG A 55 -9.15 -14.81 -13.47
C ARG A 55 -9.81 -13.48 -13.75
N GLY A 56 -9.54 -12.46 -12.95
CA GLY A 56 -10.14 -11.15 -13.13
C GLY A 56 -9.67 -10.15 -12.10
N THR A 57 -10.18 -8.94 -12.22
CA THR A 57 -9.84 -7.82 -11.35
C THR A 57 -11.02 -7.47 -10.44
N GLU A 58 -10.79 -7.52 -9.13
CA GLU A 58 -11.74 -7.10 -8.09
C GLU A 58 -11.74 -5.57 -7.92
N ALA A 59 -10.55 -4.97 -7.85
CA ALA A 59 -10.38 -3.53 -7.72
C ALA A 59 -9.22 -3.05 -8.58
N LYS A 60 -9.37 -1.91 -9.25
CA LYS A 60 -8.32 -1.33 -10.09
C LYS A 60 -7.63 -0.17 -9.38
N PHE A 61 -6.32 -0.25 -9.25
CA PHE A 61 -5.50 0.81 -8.69
C PHE A 61 -4.05 0.66 -9.13
N MET A 62 -3.26 1.70 -8.91
CA MET A 62 -1.81 1.68 -9.09
C MET A 62 -1.19 2.62 -8.06
N GLU A 63 -0.33 2.09 -7.21
CA GLU A 63 0.40 2.81 -6.18
C GLU A 63 1.91 2.52 -6.31
N TRP A 64 2.73 3.47 -5.86
CA TRP A 64 4.20 3.38 -5.93
C TRP A 64 4.84 3.72 -4.57
N PRO A 65 4.59 2.93 -3.53
CA PRO A 65 5.16 3.19 -2.21
C PRO A 65 6.69 3.21 -2.24
N VAL A 66 7.25 4.17 -1.50
CA VAL A 66 8.69 4.23 -1.22
C VAL A 66 8.97 3.22 -0.11
N VAL A 67 9.80 2.23 -0.39
CA VAL A 67 10.15 1.16 0.57
C VAL A 67 11.54 1.36 1.17
N LYS A 68 12.39 2.13 0.49
CA LYS A 68 13.69 2.55 1.00
C LYS A 68 14.04 3.94 0.48
N GLU A 69 14.57 4.76 1.38
CA GLU A 69 14.99 6.13 1.08
C GLU A 69 16.40 6.36 1.65
N GLU A 70 17.39 6.41 0.77
CA GLU A 70 18.78 6.67 1.13
C GLU A 70 19.25 7.99 0.50
N SER A 71 19.38 9.03 1.33
CA SER A 71 19.78 10.38 0.92
C SER A 71 18.91 10.98 -0.19
N SER A 72 19.29 10.77 -1.46
CA SER A 72 18.61 11.28 -2.65
C SER A 72 18.01 10.18 -3.53
N VAL A 73 18.20 8.92 -3.18
CA VAL A 73 17.68 7.76 -3.92
C VAL A 73 16.48 7.21 -3.16
N LYS A 74 15.37 7.02 -3.89
CA LYS A 74 14.15 6.39 -3.38
C LYS A 74 13.91 5.15 -4.21
N GLU A 75 13.79 4.02 -3.53
CA GLU A 75 13.36 2.76 -4.14
C GLU A 75 11.86 2.63 -3.93
N THR A 76 11.15 2.38 -5.01
CA THR A 76 9.70 2.19 -5.00
C THR A 76 9.32 0.80 -5.47
N VAL A 77 8.30 0.25 -4.85
CA VAL A 77 7.66 -1.00 -5.28
C VAL A 77 6.38 -0.64 -6.03
N SER A 78 6.10 -1.30 -7.16
CA SER A 78 4.80 -1.15 -7.82
C SER A 78 3.77 -2.02 -7.12
N LEU A 79 2.63 -1.43 -6.73
CA LEU A 79 1.44 -2.16 -6.30
C LEU A 79 0.34 -1.91 -7.32
N ASN A 80 -0.24 -2.98 -7.88
CA ASN A 80 -1.25 -2.83 -8.91
C ASN A 80 -2.39 -3.82 -8.77
N ASN A 81 -3.61 -3.28 -8.68
CA ASN A 81 -4.89 -3.97 -8.67
C ASN A 81 -5.05 -5.06 -7.59
N LEU A 82 -6.31 -5.33 -7.26
CA LEU A 82 -6.72 -6.52 -6.53
C LEU A 82 -7.35 -7.49 -7.52
N TYR A 83 -6.92 -8.74 -7.51
CA TYR A 83 -7.30 -9.78 -8.45
C TYR A 83 -8.08 -10.89 -7.77
N THR A 84 -8.86 -11.63 -8.56
CA THR A 84 -9.48 -12.89 -8.15
C THR A 84 -8.75 -14.07 -8.79
N THR A 85 -8.56 -15.15 -8.04
CA THR A 85 -7.90 -16.38 -8.51
C THR A 85 -8.92 -17.46 -8.86
N SER A 86 -8.49 -18.54 -9.52
CA SER A 86 -9.32 -19.73 -9.78
C SER A 86 -9.85 -20.39 -8.51
N ASN A 87 -9.17 -20.22 -7.37
CA ASN A 87 -9.59 -20.75 -6.08
C ASN A 87 -10.57 -19.83 -5.34
N LYS A 88 -10.99 -18.72 -5.97
CA LYS A 88 -11.82 -17.67 -5.36
C LYS A 88 -11.14 -16.95 -4.19
N GLU A 89 -9.82 -16.98 -4.16
CA GLU A 89 -9.00 -16.16 -3.26
C GLU A 89 -8.67 -14.83 -3.95
N TRP A 90 -8.07 -13.91 -3.19
CA TRP A 90 -7.57 -12.65 -3.71
C TRP A 90 -6.05 -12.64 -3.80
N ALA A 91 -5.56 -11.88 -4.78
CA ALA A 91 -4.14 -11.59 -4.95
C ALA A 91 -3.95 -10.11 -5.30
N ILE A 92 -2.81 -9.55 -4.92
CA ILE A 92 -2.39 -8.20 -5.29
C ILE A 92 -1.15 -8.27 -6.19
N GLY A 93 -1.08 -7.41 -7.20
CA GLY A 93 0.13 -7.30 -8.02
C GLY A 93 1.22 -6.54 -7.28
N VAL A 94 2.43 -7.08 -7.24
CA VAL A 94 3.62 -6.48 -6.62
C VAL A 94 4.83 -6.73 -7.51
N GLN A 95 5.42 -5.68 -8.08
CA GLN A 95 6.60 -5.75 -8.96
C GLN A 95 6.54 -6.86 -10.03
N GLY A 96 5.41 -6.95 -10.72
CA GLY A 96 5.19 -7.94 -11.78
C GLY A 96 4.83 -9.34 -11.29
N GLY A 97 4.95 -9.64 -9.99
CA GLY A 97 4.44 -10.84 -9.36
C GLY A 97 3.04 -10.67 -8.79
N TYR A 98 2.44 -11.76 -8.32
CA TYR A 98 1.15 -11.77 -7.64
C TYR A 98 1.29 -12.41 -6.27
N TYR A 99 0.72 -11.78 -5.24
CA TYR A 99 0.85 -12.22 -3.86
C TYR A 99 -0.50 -12.37 -3.21
N LYS A 100 -0.65 -13.40 -2.37
CA LYS A 100 -1.92 -13.74 -1.72
C LYS A 100 -2.36 -12.61 -0.79
N VAL A 101 -3.66 -12.32 -0.82
CA VAL A 101 -4.35 -11.42 0.09
C VAL A 101 -5.38 -12.21 0.90
N ASP A 102 -5.42 -11.97 2.20
CA ASP A 102 -6.45 -12.51 3.10
C ASP A 102 -6.81 -11.45 4.16
N LEU A 103 -7.83 -11.72 4.97
CA LEU A 103 -8.14 -10.90 6.13
C LEU A 103 -6.89 -10.75 7.01
N GLU A 104 -6.71 -9.57 7.58
CA GLU A 104 -5.53 -9.28 8.40
C GLU A 104 -5.32 -10.32 9.52
N ASP A 105 -6.40 -10.72 10.20
CA ASP A 105 -6.38 -11.72 11.28
C ASP A 105 -5.92 -13.13 10.82
N ASN A 106 -5.96 -13.41 9.53
CA ASN A 106 -5.55 -14.71 8.96
C ASN A 106 -4.07 -14.75 8.56
N ILE A 107 -3.37 -13.61 8.56
CA ILE A 107 -1.96 -13.51 8.16
C ILE A 107 -1.16 -12.93 9.32
N ALA A 108 -0.35 -13.79 9.96
CA ALA A 108 0.59 -13.34 10.97
C ALA A 108 1.55 -12.29 10.41
N GLU A 109 1.96 -11.33 11.23
CA GLU A 109 2.87 -10.24 10.80
C GLU A 109 4.17 -10.76 10.17
N SER A 110 4.73 -11.86 10.71
CA SER A 110 5.92 -12.53 10.15
C SER A 110 5.73 -13.19 8.79
N ASP A 111 4.48 -13.35 8.34
CA ASP A 111 4.12 -13.94 7.05
C ASP A 111 3.60 -12.89 6.06
N ARG A 112 3.60 -11.61 6.45
CA ARG A 112 3.35 -10.49 5.56
C ARG A 112 4.54 -10.30 4.62
N ILE A 113 4.26 -9.72 3.46
CA ILE A 113 5.27 -9.47 2.42
C ILE A 113 6.34 -8.48 2.91
N ASP A 114 7.61 -8.77 2.58
CA ASP A 114 8.71 -7.82 2.71
C ASP A 114 9.00 -7.25 1.32
N TYR A 115 8.61 -6.00 1.10
CA TYR A 115 8.76 -5.37 -0.21
C TYR A 115 10.22 -5.13 -0.61
N GLN A 116 11.13 -4.94 0.35
CA GLN A 116 12.54 -4.77 0.03
C GLN A 116 13.11 -6.09 -0.49
N ALA A 117 12.77 -7.21 0.17
CA ALA A 117 13.20 -8.53 -0.29
C ALA A 117 12.70 -8.85 -1.72
N VAL A 118 11.49 -8.39 -2.09
CA VAL A 118 10.97 -8.54 -3.46
C VAL A 118 11.80 -7.73 -4.46
N LEU A 119 12.17 -6.48 -4.13
CA LEU A 119 13.03 -5.67 -5.00
C LEU A 119 14.42 -6.30 -5.18
N ASP A 120 15.04 -6.71 -4.08
CA ASP A 120 16.37 -7.30 -4.09
C ASP A 120 16.42 -8.57 -4.97
N GLN A 121 15.34 -9.36 -5.01
CA GLN A 121 15.25 -10.54 -5.87
C GLN A 121 15.15 -10.20 -7.36
N VAL A 122 14.36 -9.18 -7.72
CA VAL A 122 14.22 -8.72 -9.11
C VAL A 122 15.56 -8.21 -9.66
N ASP A 123 16.32 -7.49 -8.84
CA ASP A 123 17.64 -6.99 -9.23
C ASP A 123 18.60 -8.16 -9.54
N LEU A 124 18.61 -9.22 -8.73
CA LEU A 124 19.43 -10.41 -8.95
C LEU A 124 19.07 -11.19 -10.23
N ASP A 125 17.79 -11.27 -10.57
CA ASP A 125 17.34 -11.95 -11.79
C ASP A 125 17.66 -11.15 -13.07
N SER A 126 18.03 -9.88 -12.92
CA SER A 126 18.35 -8.97 -14.03
C SER A 126 19.85 -8.88 -14.39
N GLU A 127 20.73 -9.48 -13.56
CA GLU A 127 22.19 -9.59 -13.79
C GLU A 127 22.58 -10.83 -14.63
#